data_AF-A0A0L6WE14-F1
#
_entry.id   AF-A0A0L6WE14-F1
#
_cell.length_a   1.000
_cell.length_b   1.000
_cell.length_c   1.000
_cell.angle_alpha   90.00
_cell.angle_beta   90.00
_cell.angle_gamma   90.00
#
_symmetry.space_group_name_H-M   'P 1'
#
loop_
_entity.id
_entity.type
_entity.pdbx_description
1 polymer ?
#
loop_
_entity_poly.entity_id
_entity_poly.type
_entity_poly.pdbx_seq_one_letter_code
_entity_poly.pdbx_strand_id
1 'polypeptide(L)' 'MEEAFRAGGLLDKAPTKAAKDPAIATLKRDDVDLIIHEFEITRPQAEKVLAENGGDLAKTLLVLVNP' A
#
# COMPACT_ATOMS: atom_id res chain seq x y z
N MET A 1 33.99 28.45 20.25
CA MET A 1 34.22 27.61 19.07
C MET A 1 33.67 26.24 19.46
N GLU A 2 32.44 25.85 19.14
CA GLU A 2 31.60 26.14 17.97
C GLU A 2 30.18 26.52 18.39
N GLU A 3 29.72 27.68 17.93
CA GLU A 3 28.30 27.92 17.66
C GLU A 3 27.98 27.34 16.27
N ALA A 4 26.71 26.96 16.05
CA ALA A 4 26.13 26.26 14.88
C ALA A 4 26.24 24.72 14.99
N PHE A 5 25.15 23.95 15.08
CA PHE A 5 23.98 23.98 14.21
C PHE A 5 22.66 23.70 14.96
N ARG A 6 21.75 24.69 14.91
CA ARG A 6 20.34 24.59 14.52
C ARG A 6 19.53 23.43 15.15
N ALA A 7 18.70 23.66 16.16
CA ALA A 7 17.32 24.16 15.99
C ALA A 7 16.62 23.58 14.74
N GLY A 8 15.80 22.53 14.92
CA GLY A 8 14.83 22.11 13.91
C GLY A 8 14.34 20.66 14.06
N GLY A 9 13.11 20.50 14.58
CA GLY A 9 12.22 19.43 14.09
C GLY A 9 11.88 18.32 15.08
N LEU A 10 10.86 18.57 15.91
CA LEU A 10 9.63 17.76 15.94
C LEU A 10 9.71 16.46 15.10
N LEU A 11 9.99 15.29 15.68
CA LEU A 11 9.54 13.95 15.22
C LEU A 11 10.15 12.78 16.03
N ASP A 12 10.08 12.85 17.37
CA ASP A 12 10.24 11.66 18.23
C ASP A 12 8.92 10.86 18.30
N LYS A 13 8.31 10.58 17.14
CA LYS A 13 7.22 9.60 17.04
C LYS A 13 7.86 8.29 16.61
N ALA A 14 7.95 7.36 17.54
CA ALA A 14 8.12 5.95 17.23
C ALA A 14 7.24 5.59 16.01
N PRO A 15 7.74 4.82 15.02
CA PRO A 15 6.96 4.48 13.84
C PRO A 15 5.70 3.73 14.30
N THR A 16 4.61 4.46 14.46
CA THR A 16 3.28 3.89 14.62
C THR A 16 3.07 3.09 13.35
N LYS A 17 3.10 1.76 13.47
CA LYS A 17 2.70 0.85 12.39
C LYS A 17 1.43 1.43 11.81
N ALA A 18 1.49 1.91 10.57
CA ALA A 18 0.33 2.45 9.89
C ALA A 18 -0.78 1.40 10.04
N ALA A 19 -1.92 1.82 10.58
CA ALA A 19 -3.06 0.93 10.74
C ALA A 19 -3.34 0.32 9.36
N LYS A 20 -3.31 -1.01 9.26
CA LYS A 20 -3.67 -1.69 8.02
C LYS A 20 -5.09 -1.26 7.67
N ASP A 21 -5.28 -0.80 6.44
CA ASP A 21 -6.60 -0.41 5.95
C ASP A 21 -7.57 -1.59 6.17
N PRO A 22 -8.70 -1.38 6.88
CA PRO A 22 -9.70 -2.42 7.07
C PRO A 22 -10.17 -3.07 5.77
N ALA A 23 -10.15 -2.33 4.65
CA ALA A 23 -10.50 -2.86 3.34
C ALA A 23 -9.56 -4.00 2.91
N ILE A 24 -8.27 -3.92 3.24
CA ILE A 24 -7.28 -4.97 2.92
C ILE A 24 -7.63 -6.28 3.62
N ALA A 25 -8.16 -6.23 4.86
CA ALA A 25 -8.54 -7.43 5.61
C ALA A 25 -9.75 -8.17 4.98
N THR A 26 -10.54 -7.49 4.17
CA THR A 26 -11.70 -8.08 3.47
C THR A 26 -11.37 -8.64 2.08
N LEU A 27 -10.15 -8.42 1.59
CA LEU A 27 -9.72 -8.91 0.28
C LEU A 27 -9.56 -10.43 0.30
N LYS A 28 -9.95 -11.07 -0.81
CA LYS A 28 -9.66 -12.49 -1.00
C LYS A 28 -8.18 -12.67 -1.27
N ARG A 29 -7.56 -13.59 -0.55
CA ARG A 29 -6.14 -13.91 -0.73
C ARG A 29 -5.83 -14.37 -2.14
N ASP A 30 -6.69 -15.20 -2.72
CA ASP A 30 -6.50 -15.75 -4.08
C ASP A 30 -6.48 -14.65 -5.14
N ASP A 31 -7.32 -13.63 -5.00
CA ASP A 31 -7.36 -12.48 -5.91
C ASP A 31 -6.07 -11.65 -5.81
N VAL A 32 -5.57 -11.42 -4.59
CA VAL A 32 -4.29 -10.74 -4.36
C VAL A 32 -3.12 -11.55 -4.92
N ASP A 33 -3.11 -12.86 -4.66
CA ASP A 33 -2.06 -13.75 -5.14
C ASP A 33 -2.06 -13.80 -6.68
N LEU A 34 -3.22 -13.86 -7.34
CA LEU A 34 -3.30 -13.77 -8.80
C LEU A 34 -2.67 -12.46 -9.33
N ILE A 35 -3.02 -11.31 -8.75
CA ILE A 35 -2.47 -10.01 -9.18
C ILE A 35 -0.95 -9.97 -9.01
N ILE A 36 -0.42 -10.52 -7.91
CA ILE A 36 1.03 -10.59 -7.67
C ILE A 36 1.72 -11.39 -8.78
N HIS A 37 1.18 -12.55 -9.15
CA HIS A 37 1.82 -13.43 -10.13
C HIS A 37 1.72 -12.89 -11.56
N GLU A 38 0.56 -12.35 -11.96
CA GLU A 38 0.33 -11.93 -13.35
C GLU A 38 0.96 -10.58 -13.68
N PHE A 39 1.05 -9.66 -12.71
CA PHE A 39 1.59 -8.30 -12.92
C PHE A 39 2.97 -8.10 -12.28
N GLU A 40 3.50 -9.12 -11.62
CA GLU A 40 4.81 -9.10 -10.94
C GLU A 40 5.00 -7.92 -9.98
N ILE A 41 3.90 -7.49 -9.32
CA ILE A 41 3.92 -6.41 -8.34
C ILE A 41 3.99 -6.94 -6.91
N THR A 42 4.46 -6.10 -5.99
CA THR A 42 4.56 -6.47 -4.59
C THR A 42 3.18 -6.66 -3.96
N ARG A 43 3.07 -7.53 -2.95
CA ARG A 43 1.81 -7.74 -2.21
C ARG A 43 1.15 -6.44 -1.73
N PRO A 44 1.86 -5.46 -1.13
CA PRO A 44 1.23 -4.20 -0.74
C PRO A 44 0.64 -3.42 -1.91
N GLN A 45 1.25 -3.49 -3.10
CA GLN A 45 0.71 -2.85 -4.30
C GLN A 45 -0.55 -3.57 -4.80
N ALA A 46 -0.53 -4.91 -4.82
CA ALA A 46 -1.69 -5.73 -5.19
C ALA A 46 -2.88 -5.52 -4.24
N GLU A 47 -2.62 -5.52 -2.93
CA GLU A 47 -3.64 -5.24 -1.90
C GLU A 47 -4.22 -3.83 -2.06
N LYS A 48 -3.34 -2.84 -2.30
CA LYS A 48 -3.76 -1.44 -2.50
C LYS A 48 -4.67 -1.30 -3.73
N VAL A 49 -4.24 -1.78 -4.90
CA VAL A 49 -5.01 -1.60 -6.15
C VAL A 49 -6.32 -2.39 -6.12
N LEU A 50 -6.35 -3.55 -5.45
CA LEU A 50 -7.59 -4.31 -5.26
C LEU A 50 -8.53 -3.60 -4.28
N ALA A 51 -8.02 -3.04 -3.18
CA ALA A 51 -8.82 -2.24 -2.23
C ALA A 51 -9.39 -0.96 -2.86
N GLU A 52 -8.59 -0.24 -3.66
CA GLU A 52 -9.02 0.97 -4.38
C GLU A 52 -10.17 0.69 -5.37
N ASN A 53 -10.26 -0.55 -5.84
CA ASN A 53 -11.32 -1.02 -6.73
C ASN A 53 -12.45 -1.76 -6.00
N GLY A 54 -12.49 -1.69 -4.67
CA GLY A 54 -13.56 -2.25 -3.85
C GLY A 54 -13.53 -3.78 -3.74
N GLY A 55 -12.38 -4.41 -3.99
CA GLY A 55 -12.26 -5.87 -4.00
C GLY A 55 -12.79 -6.54 -5.25
N ASP A 56 -13.15 -5.77 -6.30
CA ASP A 56 -13.60 -6.30 -7.58
C ASP A 56 -12.41 -6.64 -8.48
N LEU A 57 -12.07 -7.93 -8.55
CA LEU A 57 -10.96 -8.43 -9.36
C LEU A 57 -11.08 -8.04 -10.84
N ALA A 58 -12.26 -8.18 -11.45
CA ALA A 58 -12.43 -7.91 -12.88
C ALA A 58 -12.18 -6.42 -13.18
N LYS A 59 -12.72 -5.54 -12.33
CA LYS A 59 -12.48 -4.10 -12.42
C LYS A 59 -10.99 -3.77 -12.22
N THR A 60 -10.34 -4.37 -11.21
CA THR A 60 -8.91 -4.18 -10.95
C THR A 60 -8.05 -4.58 -12.16
N LEU A 61 -8.32 -5.73 -12.76
CA LEU A 61 -7.58 -6.20 -13.94
C LEU A 61 -7.74 -5.25 -15.13
N LEU A 62 -8.95 -4.73 -15.37
CA LEU A 62 -9.20 -3.74 -16.43
C LEU A 62 -8.42 -2.44 -16.22
N VAL A 63 -8.28 -1.99 -14.98
CA VAL A 63 -7.48 -0.80 -14.62
C VAL A 63 -5.99 -1.07 -14.83
N LEU A 64 -5.49 -2.25 -14.43
CA LEU A 64 -4.07 -2.59 -14.55
C LEU A 64 -3.58 -2.70 -16.00
N VAL A 65 -4.45 -3.10 -16.93
CA VAL A 65 -4.09 -3.21 -18.36
C VAL A 65 -4.39 -1.93 -19.16
N ASN A 66 -5.14 -0.98 -18.59
CA ASN A 66 -5.48 0.31 -19.21
C ASN A 66 -5.09 1.48 -18.28
N PRO A 67 -3.79 1.79 -18.14
CA PRO A 67 -3.30 2.85 -17.26
C PRO A 67 -3.70 4.27 -17.69
#